data_AF-A0A9X8X489-F1
#
_entry.id   AF-A0A9X8X489-F1
#
_cell.length_a   1.000
_cell.length_b   1.000
_cell.length_c   1.000
_cell.angle_alpha   90.00
_cell.angle_beta   90.00
_cell.angle_gamma   90.00
#
_symmetry.space_group_name_H-M   'P 1'
#
loop_
_entity.id
_entity.type
_entity.pdbx_description
1 polymer ?
#
loop_
_entity_poly.entity_id
_entity_poly.type
_entity_poly.pdbx_seq_one_letter_code
_entity_poly.pdbx_strand_id
1 'polypeptide(L)'
;MNKSEFLSQLSSSLRNIPNSEKEDIISEYETHFISGKQDGKCEEEIARKLGNPKAIAKELTVSYAISNADKKRSFKNMITALFSVMSLSVLNFAFIFIAFFVLLFLLPFLLALIIATPVLIISPILLIGLGFFKGFHQISYSDVYNVFIAFCVGLLISVVCYQMVKHIYALLVKYLKWNIAILQRH
;
A
#
# COMPACT_ATOMS: atom_id res chain seq x y z
N MET A 1 -34.83 -47.44 -19.09
CA MET A 1 -33.85 -46.63 -19.84
C MET A 1 -32.58 -47.45 -19.93
N ASN A 2 -31.95 -47.47 -21.09
CA ASN A 2 -30.66 -48.15 -21.29
C ASN A 2 -29.49 -47.22 -20.91
N LYS A 3 -28.26 -47.73 -20.95
CA LYS A 3 -27.05 -46.97 -20.60
C LYS A 3 -26.92 -45.67 -21.41
N SER A 4 -27.12 -45.75 -22.73
CA SER A 4 -26.94 -44.61 -23.65
C SER A 4 -27.93 -43.48 -23.34
N GLU A 5 -29.20 -43.84 -23.10
CA GLU A 5 -30.24 -42.89 -22.71
C GLU A 5 -29.93 -42.20 -21.37
N PHE A 6 -29.47 -42.97 -20.38
CA PHE A 6 -29.12 -42.42 -19.06
C PHE A 6 -27.98 -41.41 -19.16
N LEU A 7 -26.87 -41.78 -19.82
CA LEU A 7 -25.68 -40.93 -19.92
C LEU A 7 -25.94 -39.68 -20.78
N SER A 8 -26.71 -39.81 -21.88
CA SER A 8 -27.14 -38.68 -22.69
C SER A 8 -28.01 -37.69 -21.90
N GLN A 9 -28.94 -38.21 -21.09
CA GLN A 9 -29.80 -37.38 -20.27
C GLN A 9 -29.05 -36.69 -19.12
N LEU A 10 -28.07 -37.37 -18.52
CA LEU A 10 -27.18 -36.80 -17.51
C LEU A 10 -26.32 -35.67 -18.11
N SER A 11 -25.62 -35.95 -19.22
CA SER A 11 -24.74 -35.00 -19.91
C SER A 11 -25.47 -33.72 -20.36
N SER A 12 -26.67 -33.87 -20.92
CA SER A 12 -27.50 -32.75 -21.37
C SER A 12 -28.07 -31.90 -20.22
N SER A 13 -28.15 -32.48 -19.02
CA SER A 13 -28.62 -31.80 -17.80
C SER A 13 -27.50 -31.07 -17.05
N LEU A 14 -26.23 -31.44 -17.26
CA LEU A 14 -25.04 -30.81 -16.67
C LEU A 14 -24.59 -29.53 -17.43
N ARG A 15 -25.51 -28.60 -17.74
CA ARG A 15 -25.18 -27.44 -18.61
C ARG A 15 -24.23 -26.41 -17.99
N ASN A 16 -24.23 -26.31 -16.66
CA ASN A 16 -23.49 -25.28 -15.92
C ASN A 16 -22.16 -25.79 -15.34
N ILE A 17 -21.75 -27.00 -15.72
CA ILE A 17 -20.46 -27.60 -15.35
C ILE A 17 -19.53 -27.56 -16.58
N PRO A 18 -18.25 -27.19 -16.44
CA PRO A 18 -17.28 -27.20 -17.54
C PRO A 18 -17.18 -28.58 -18.19
N ASN A 19 -16.87 -28.60 -19.49
CA ASN A 19 -16.81 -29.85 -20.26
C ASN A 19 -15.84 -30.88 -19.68
N SER A 20 -14.70 -30.45 -19.13
CA SER A 20 -13.72 -31.36 -18.52
C SER A 20 -14.32 -32.13 -17.33
N GLU A 21 -14.96 -31.44 -16.39
CA GLU A 21 -15.63 -32.11 -15.26
C GLU A 21 -16.83 -32.93 -15.70
N LYS A 22 -17.55 -32.48 -16.74
CA LYS A 22 -18.65 -33.24 -17.30
C LYS A 22 -18.18 -34.59 -17.84
N GLU A 23 -17.07 -34.62 -18.57
CA GLU A 23 -16.49 -35.86 -19.10
C GLU A 23 -16.10 -36.82 -17.96
N ASP A 24 -15.49 -36.30 -16.89
CA ASP A 24 -15.14 -37.08 -15.70
C ASP A 24 -16.38 -37.70 -15.03
N ILE A 25 -17.42 -36.90 -14.81
CA ILE A 25 -18.70 -37.35 -14.23
C ILE A 25 -19.32 -38.45 -15.11
N ILE A 26 -19.34 -38.26 -16.44
CA ILE A 26 -19.93 -39.25 -17.35
C ILE A 26 -19.13 -40.56 -17.33
N SER A 27 -17.80 -40.48 -17.29
CA SER A 27 -16.90 -41.65 -17.20
C SER A 27 -17.11 -42.44 -15.91
N GLU A 28 -17.34 -41.77 -14.78
CA GLU A 28 -17.64 -42.41 -13.49
C GLU A 28 -18.95 -43.21 -13.54
N TYR A 29 -20.01 -42.60 -14.08
CA TYR A 29 -21.30 -43.28 -14.25
C TYR A 29 -21.24 -44.40 -15.30
N GLU A 30 -20.44 -44.24 -16.36
CA GLU A 30 -20.17 -45.31 -17.32
C GLU A 30 -19.51 -46.52 -16.66
N THR A 31 -18.57 -46.28 -15.74
CA THR A 31 -17.92 -47.34 -14.95
C THR A 31 -18.94 -48.10 -14.09
N HIS A 32 -19.91 -47.41 -13.49
CA HIS A 32 -21.00 -48.08 -12.75
C HIS A 32 -21.85 -49.01 -13.63
N PHE A 33 -22.12 -48.63 -14.88
CA PHE A 33 -22.81 -49.52 -15.84
C PHE A 33 -21.95 -50.73 -16.21
N ILE A 34 -20.64 -50.56 -16.38
CA ILE A 34 -19.71 -51.67 -16.68
C ILE A 34 -19.68 -52.67 -15.52
N SER A 35 -19.49 -52.19 -14.28
CA SER A 35 -19.47 -53.05 -13.09
C SER A 35 -20.81 -53.75 -12.87
N GLY A 36 -21.93 -53.04 -13.02
CA GLY A 36 -23.25 -53.66 -12.88
C GLY A 36 -23.51 -54.77 -13.92
N LYS A 37 -22.98 -54.61 -15.14
CA LYS A 37 -23.07 -55.63 -16.18
C LYS A 37 -22.20 -56.85 -15.88
N GLN A 38 -21.02 -56.65 -15.28
CA GLN A 38 -20.15 -57.74 -14.81
C GLN A 38 -20.80 -58.55 -13.68
N ASP A 39 -21.60 -57.90 -12.83
CA ASP A 39 -22.44 -58.56 -11.82
C ASP A 39 -23.64 -59.33 -12.40
N GLY A 40 -23.82 -59.34 -13.72
CA GLY A 40 -24.94 -60.00 -14.39
C GLY A 40 -26.27 -59.24 -14.35
N LYS A 41 -26.28 -57.94 -14.00
CA LYS A 41 -27.50 -57.11 -14.00
C LYS A 41 -27.79 -56.55 -15.38
N CYS A 42 -29.06 -56.37 -15.73
CA CYS A 42 -29.44 -55.66 -16.95
C CYS A 42 -29.27 -54.14 -16.80
N GLU A 43 -29.11 -53.44 -17.93
CA GLU A 43 -28.89 -51.99 -17.94
C GLU A 43 -30.06 -51.22 -17.33
N GLU A 44 -31.29 -51.71 -17.52
CA GLU A 44 -32.50 -51.11 -16.96
C GLU A 44 -32.52 -51.18 -15.43
N GLU A 45 -32.03 -52.28 -14.85
CA GLU A 45 -31.94 -52.45 -13.41
C GLU A 45 -30.86 -51.54 -12.81
N ILE A 46 -29.72 -51.42 -13.49
CA ILE A 46 -28.64 -50.50 -13.09
C ILE A 46 -29.13 -49.06 -13.12
N ALA A 47 -29.77 -48.63 -14.21
CA ALA A 47 -30.33 -47.29 -14.33
C ALA A 47 -31.38 -47.00 -13.26
N ARG A 48 -32.25 -47.97 -12.95
CA ARG A 48 -33.24 -47.84 -11.87
C ARG A 48 -32.57 -47.68 -10.50
N LYS A 49 -31.46 -48.39 -10.26
CA LYS A 49 -30.69 -48.29 -9.01
C LYS A 49 -29.95 -46.96 -8.88
N LEU A 50 -29.42 -46.43 -9.98
CA LEU A 50 -28.76 -45.13 -10.03
C LEU A 50 -29.77 -43.97 -9.85
N GLY A 51 -31.00 -44.14 -10.34
CA GLY A 51 -32.09 -43.18 -10.14
C GLY A 51 -32.30 -42.25 -11.32
N ASN A 52 -32.70 -41.01 -11.05
CA ASN A 52 -33.07 -40.06 -12.10
C ASN A 52 -31.87 -39.18 -12.51
N PRO A 53 -31.39 -39.26 -13.77
CA PRO A 53 -30.22 -38.50 -14.22
C PRO A 53 -30.40 -36.97 -14.15
N LYS A 54 -31.63 -36.46 -14.26
CA LYS A 54 -31.90 -35.01 -14.08
C LYS A 54 -31.77 -34.57 -12.62
N ALA A 55 -32.17 -35.42 -11.68
CA ALA A 55 -32.05 -35.13 -10.25
C ALA A 55 -30.58 -35.11 -9.83
N ILE A 56 -29.82 -36.12 -10.28
CA ILE A 56 -28.37 -36.22 -10.09
C ILE A 56 -27.67 -34.98 -10.65
N ALA A 57 -27.97 -34.59 -11.90
CA ALA A 57 -27.36 -33.41 -12.52
C ALA A 57 -27.63 -32.12 -11.73
N LYS A 58 -28.84 -31.98 -11.15
CA LYS A 58 -29.20 -30.83 -10.34
C LYS A 58 -28.38 -30.78 -9.04
N GLU A 59 -28.23 -31.92 -8.37
CA GLU A 59 -27.43 -32.02 -7.15
C GLU A 59 -25.94 -31.71 -7.41
N LEU A 60 -25.36 -32.31 -8.45
CA LEU A 60 -23.98 -32.06 -8.87
C LEU A 60 -23.76 -30.58 -9.24
N THR A 61 -24.71 -29.97 -9.94
CA THR A 61 -24.62 -28.54 -10.31
C THR A 61 -24.66 -27.64 -9.06
N VAL A 62 -25.49 -27.97 -8.07
CA VAL A 62 -25.57 -27.22 -6.80
C VAL A 62 -24.26 -27.37 -6.01
N SER A 63 -23.75 -28.59 -5.84
CA SER A 63 -22.47 -28.84 -5.16
C SER A 63 -21.30 -28.14 -5.85
N TYR A 64 -21.27 -28.19 -7.19
CA TYR A 64 -20.27 -27.48 -7.99
C TYR A 64 -20.36 -25.96 -7.77
N ALA A 65 -21.56 -25.38 -7.81
CA ALA A 65 -21.77 -23.95 -7.62
C ALA A 65 -21.37 -23.48 -6.22
N ILE A 66 -21.65 -24.26 -5.17
CA ILE A 66 -21.24 -23.96 -3.78
C ILE A 66 -19.71 -24.01 -3.64
N SER A 67 -19.08 -25.09 -4.11
CA SER A 67 -17.62 -25.27 -4.07
C SER A 67 -16.87 -24.15 -4.83
N ASN A 68 -17.40 -23.72 -5.98
CA ASN A 68 -16.84 -22.61 -6.75
C ASN A 68 -17.09 -21.24 -6.12
N ALA A 69 -18.21 -21.06 -5.42
CA ALA A 69 -18.53 -19.80 -4.73
C ALA A 69 -17.54 -19.55 -3.58
N ASP A 70 -17.17 -20.58 -2.83
CA ASP A 70 -16.17 -20.48 -1.75
C ASP A 70 -14.76 -20.18 -2.29
N LYS A 71 -14.36 -20.81 -3.41
CA LYS A 71 -13.08 -20.50 -4.08
C LYS A 71 -13.00 -19.05 -4.59
N LYS A 72 -14.11 -18.49 -5.09
CA LYS A 72 -14.15 -17.11 -5.61
C LYS A 72 -14.24 -16.03 -4.51
N ARG A 73 -14.63 -16.38 -3.28
CA ARG A 73 -14.81 -15.40 -2.19
C ARG A 73 -13.51 -14.90 -1.54
N SER A 74 -12.37 -15.58 -1.71
CA SER A 74 -11.28 -15.42 -0.74
C SER A 74 -9.97 -14.79 -1.26
N PHE A 75 -9.43 -15.17 -2.43
CA PHE A 75 -8.07 -14.70 -2.80
C PHE A 75 -7.97 -13.24 -3.26
N LYS A 76 -8.85 -12.80 -4.16
CA LYS A 76 -8.78 -11.43 -4.72
C LYS A 76 -9.06 -10.38 -3.65
N ASN A 77 -10.10 -10.58 -2.84
CA ASN A 77 -10.47 -9.66 -1.76
C ASN A 77 -9.40 -9.65 -0.65
N MET A 78 -8.79 -10.80 -0.34
CA MET A 78 -7.66 -10.89 0.60
C MET A 78 -6.41 -10.19 0.05
N ILE A 79 -6.06 -10.38 -1.23
CA ILE A 79 -4.94 -9.69 -1.88
C ILE A 79 -5.19 -8.18 -1.93
N THR A 80 -6.41 -7.73 -2.24
CA THR A 80 -6.76 -6.30 -2.23
C THR A 80 -6.71 -5.72 -0.82
N ALA A 81 -7.15 -6.44 0.21
CA ALA A 81 -7.01 -6.02 1.60
C ALA A 81 -5.54 -5.95 2.02
N LEU A 82 -4.72 -6.95 1.67
CA LEU A 82 -3.28 -6.96 1.93
C LEU A 82 -2.57 -5.80 1.22
N PHE A 83 -2.89 -5.54 -0.05
CA PHE A 83 -2.35 -4.39 -0.78
C PHE A 83 -2.78 -3.07 -0.18
N SER A 84 -4.00 -2.96 0.34
CA SER A 84 -4.48 -1.73 1.00
C SER A 84 -3.71 -1.47 2.30
N VAL A 85 -3.48 -2.51 3.10
CA VAL A 85 -2.69 -2.41 4.34
C VAL A 85 -1.21 -2.13 4.03
N MET A 86 -0.63 -2.83 3.06
CA MET A 86 0.75 -2.60 2.63
C MET A 86 0.94 -1.21 2.00
N SER A 87 -0.02 -0.74 1.20
CA SER A 87 0.02 0.60 0.61
C SER A 87 0.02 1.67 1.70
N LEU A 88 -0.81 1.53 2.73
CA LEU A 88 -0.82 2.47 3.86
C LEU A 88 0.54 2.51 4.58
N SER A 89 1.14 1.34 4.87
CA SER A 89 2.46 1.24 5.50
C SER A 89 3.59 1.77 4.62
N VAL A 90 3.58 1.46 3.32
CA VAL A 90 4.59 1.92 2.36
C VAL A 90 4.52 3.43 2.17
N LEU A 91 3.31 4.01 2.10
CA LEU A 91 3.15 5.46 2.01
C LEU A 91 3.63 6.17 3.27
N ASN A 92 3.33 5.65 4.46
CA ASN A 92 3.85 6.19 5.71
C ASN A 92 5.37 6.07 5.79
N PHE A 93 5.93 4.92 5.41
CA PHE A 93 7.36 4.70 5.37
C PHE A 93 8.05 5.66 4.38
N ALA A 94 7.53 5.79 3.16
CA ALA A 94 8.06 6.69 2.15
C ALA A 94 8.03 8.16 2.64
N PHE A 95 6.95 8.57 3.30
CA PHE A 95 6.83 9.92 3.86
C PHE A 95 7.87 10.18 4.95
N ILE A 96 8.03 9.25 5.90
CA ILE A 96 9.06 9.34 6.96
C ILE A 96 10.45 9.32 6.35
N PHE A 97 10.69 8.48 5.35
CA PHE A 97 11.95 8.37 4.64
C PHE A 97 12.31 9.69 3.94
N ILE A 98 11.37 10.29 3.20
CA ILE A 98 11.56 11.60 2.56
C ILE A 98 11.85 12.66 3.63
N ALA A 99 11.07 12.71 4.71
CA ALA A 99 11.27 13.68 5.79
C ALA A 99 12.65 13.54 6.45
N PHE A 100 13.11 12.30 6.66
CA PHE A 100 14.44 12.01 7.20
C PHE A 100 15.56 12.54 6.30
N PHE A 101 15.51 12.27 4.99
CA PHE A 101 16.52 12.77 4.06
C PHE A 101 16.47 14.30 3.91
N VAL A 102 15.28 14.90 3.85
CA VAL A 102 15.12 16.35 3.84
C VAL A 102 15.76 16.97 5.08
N LEU A 103 15.51 16.40 6.26
CA LEU A 103 16.14 16.85 7.50
C LEU A 103 17.65 16.67 7.46
N LEU A 104 18.14 15.51 7.00
CA LEU A 104 19.58 15.20 6.90
C LEU A 104 20.32 16.22 6.02
N PHE A 105 19.76 16.58 4.87
CA PHE A 105 20.36 17.55 3.95
C PHE A 105 20.21 18.99 4.45
N LEU A 106 19.12 19.34 5.15
CA LEU A 106 18.89 20.70 5.66
C LEU A 106 19.63 20.99 6.98
N LEU A 107 19.91 19.96 7.80
CA LEU A 107 20.55 20.10 9.11
C LEU A 107 21.87 20.91 9.07
N PRO A 108 22.85 20.62 8.20
CA PRO A 108 24.10 21.39 8.17
C PRO A 108 23.89 22.85 7.79
N PHE A 109 22.95 23.15 6.88
CA PHE A 109 22.59 24.52 6.51
C PHE A 109 21.98 25.26 7.70
N LEU A 110 21.09 24.60 8.45
CA LEU A 110 20.42 25.16 9.61
C LEU A 110 21.40 25.44 10.76
N LEU A 111 22.34 24.53 11.00
CA LEU A 111 23.44 24.73 11.96
C LEU A 111 24.37 25.88 11.55
N ALA A 112 24.76 25.94 10.27
CA ALA A 112 25.58 27.03 9.75
C ALA A 112 24.90 28.38 9.96
N LEU A 113 23.59 28.45 9.75
CA LEU A 113 22.82 29.66 9.92
C LEU A 113 22.69 30.09 11.39
N ILE A 114 22.46 29.15 12.31
CA ILE A 114 22.42 29.41 13.76
C ILE A 114 23.74 29.99 14.26
N ILE A 115 24.88 29.54 13.72
CA ILE A 115 26.21 30.03 14.14
C ILE A 115 26.56 31.35 13.42
N ALA A 116 26.32 31.45 12.12
CA ALA A 116 26.71 32.62 11.33
C ALA A 116 25.89 33.86 11.71
N THR A 117 24.59 33.71 11.98
CA THR A 117 23.71 34.86 12.20
C THR A 117 24.10 35.71 13.43
N PRO A 118 24.36 35.14 14.62
CA PRO A 118 24.87 35.89 15.76
C PRO A 118 26.23 36.55 15.49
N VAL A 119 27.13 35.87 14.78
CA VAL A 119 28.44 36.42 14.43
C VAL A 119 28.31 37.66 13.54
N LEU A 120 27.41 37.60 12.54
CA LEU A 120 27.13 38.73 11.67
C LEU A 120 26.50 39.90 12.43
N ILE A 121 25.57 39.62 13.36
CA ILE A 121 24.91 40.66 14.19
C ILE A 121 25.90 41.31 15.16
N ILE A 122 26.83 40.55 15.73
CA ILE A 122 27.83 41.05 16.70
C ILE A 122 29.04 41.66 15.97
N SER A 123 29.17 41.49 14.65
CA SER A 123 30.32 41.95 13.87
C SER A 123 30.70 43.44 14.05
N PRO A 124 29.77 44.41 14.23
CA PRO A 124 30.14 45.80 14.51
C PRO A 124 30.86 45.96 15.87
N ILE A 125 30.41 45.22 16.88
CA ILE A 125 31.01 45.23 18.22
C ILE A 125 32.41 44.60 18.18
N LEU A 126 32.58 43.52 17.42
CA LEU A 126 33.90 42.87 17.22
C LEU A 126 34.90 43.82 16.55
N LEU A 127 34.47 44.59 15.54
CA LEU A 127 35.33 45.55 14.84
C LEU A 127 35.78 46.68 15.78
N ILE A 128 34.86 47.22 16.58
CA ILE A 128 35.18 48.23 17.60
C ILE A 128 36.19 47.66 18.62
N GLY A 129 35.96 46.44 19.10
CA GLY A 129 36.87 45.74 20.00
C GLY A 129 38.27 45.59 19.40
N LEU A 130 38.38 45.15 18.14
CA LEU A 130 39.66 45.05 17.43
C LEU A 130 40.38 46.40 17.33
N GLY A 131 39.64 47.50 17.15
CA GLY A 131 40.18 48.85 17.16
C GLY A 131 40.82 49.24 18.49
N PHE A 132 40.23 48.84 19.61
CA PHE A 132 40.82 49.07 20.94
C PHE A 132 42.06 48.19 21.21
N PHE A 133 42.08 46.94 20.75
CA PHE A 133 43.20 46.02 21.00
C PHE A 133 44.40 46.23 20.06
N LYS A 134 44.16 46.49 18.78
CA LYS A 134 45.21 46.59 17.74
C LYS A 134 45.46 48.02 17.25
N GLY A 135 44.60 48.96 17.64
CA GLY A 135 44.64 50.36 17.23
C GLY A 135 43.78 50.64 15.99
N PHE A 136 43.02 51.72 16.03
CA PHE A 136 42.09 52.13 14.96
C PHE A 136 42.78 52.44 13.62
N HIS A 137 44.08 52.70 13.60
CA HIS A 137 44.87 52.92 12.38
C HIS A 137 44.94 51.68 11.48
N GLN A 138 44.67 50.48 12.01
CA GLN A 138 44.62 49.25 11.24
C GLN A 138 43.26 48.99 10.59
N ILE A 139 42.22 49.73 10.98
CA ILE A 139 40.87 49.57 10.43
C ILE A 139 40.75 50.40 9.16
N SER A 140 40.59 49.72 8.03
CA SER A 140 40.34 50.37 6.75
C SER A 140 38.86 50.70 6.58
N TYR A 141 38.56 51.66 5.70
CA TYR A 141 37.19 51.97 5.29
C TYR A 141 36.46 50.73 4.73
N SER A 142 37.18 49.85 4.03
CA SER A 142 36.65 48.57 3.52
C SER A 142 36.12 47.67 4.64
N ASP A 143 36.78 47.66 5.80
CA ASP A 143 36.40 46.80 6.93
C ASP A 143 35.08 47.27 7.54
N VAL A 144 34.94 48.59 7.73
CA VAL A 144 33.70 49.21 8.21
C VAL A 144 32.54 48.94 7.25
N TYR A 145 32.77 49.11 5.94
CA TYR A 145 31.77 48.85 4.91
C TYR A 145 31.34 47.37 4.88
N ASN A 146 32.29 46.44 4.92
CA ASN A 146 31.99 45.00 4.92
C ASN A 146 31.23 44.57 6.18
N VAL A 147 31.61 45.10 7.35
CA VAL A 147 30.93 44.83 8.62
C VAL A 147 29.50 45.39 8.62
N PHE A 148 29.29 46.57 8.04
CA PHE A 148 27.96 47.14 7.90
C PHE A 148 27.05 46.27 7.01
N ILE A 149 27.57 45.78 5.87
CA ILE A 149 26.84 44.85 5.00
C ILE A 149 26.54 43.54 5.73
N ALA A 150 27.56 42.95 6.38
CA ALA A 150 27.43 41.71 7.13
C ALA A 150 26.34 41.81 8.21
N PHE A 151 26.31 42.92 8.94
CA PHE A 151 25.27 43.19 9.94
C PHE A 151 23.87 43.24 9.32
N CYS A 152 23.68 43.99 8.22
CA CYS A 152 22.39 44.08 7.53
C CYS A 152 21.92 42.72 7.00
N VAL A 153 22.84 41.93 6.41
CA VAL A 153 22.57 40.57 5.93
C VAL A 153 22.18 39.66 7.10
N GLY A 154 22.89 39.74 8.23
CA GLY A 154 22.57 39.00 9.45
C GLY A 154 21.16 39.26 9.97
N LEU A 155 20.73 40.53 10.00
CA LEU A 155 19.37 40.90 10.38
C LEU A 155 18.31 40.33 9.42
N LEU A 156 18.53 40.44 8.11
CA LEU A 156 17.61 39.87 7.11
C LEU A 156 17.48 38.36 7.26
N ILE A 157 18.60 37.65 7.38
CA ILE A 157 18.63 36.19 7.56
C ILE A 157 17.88 35.81 8.86
N SER A 158 18.06 36.55 9.95
CA SER A 158 17.37 36.32 11.21
C SER A 158 15.84 36.36 11.06
N VAL A 159 15.32 37.36 10.35
CA VAL A 159 13.87 37.50 10.08
C VAL A 159 13.35 36.35 9.21
N VAL A 160 14.08 36.00 8.14
CA VAL A 160 13.70 34.89 7.26
C VAL A 160 13.65 33.57 8.03
N CYS A 161 14.63 33.33 8.91
CA CYS A 161 14.67 32.11 9.70
C CYS A 161 13.58 32.04 10.76
N TYR A 162 13.28 33.15 11.43
CA TYR A 162 12.11 33.22 12.32
C TYR A 162 10.83 32.83 11.57
N GLN A 163 10.62 33.37 10.36
CA GLN A 163 9.44 33.08 9.56
C GLN A 163 9.40 31.62 9.09
N MET A 164 10.53 31.07 8.64
CA MET A 164 10.64 29.65 8.27
C MET A 164 10.29 28.73 9.43
N VAL A 165 10.87 28.95 10.62
CA VAL A 165 10.60 28.14 11.81
C VAL A 165 9.12 28.20 12.17
N LYS A 166 8.50 29.38 12.12
CA LYS A 166 7.06 29.56 12.34
C LYS A 166 6.21 28.73 11.36
N HIS A 167 6.59 28.71 10.08
CA HIS A 167 5.86 27.95 9.05
C HIS A 167 6.03 26.44 9.21
N ILE A 168 7.26 25.99 9.49
CA ILE A 168 7.56 24.57 9.76
C ILE A 168 6.77 24.10 10.98
N TYR A 169 6.74 24.88 12.06
CA TYR A 169 5.96 24.56 13.25
C TYR A 169 4.46 24.45 12.93
N ALA A 170 3.89 25.40 12.18
CA ALA A 170 2.49 25.35 11.79
C ALA A 170 2.16 24.12 10.92
N LEU A 171 3.03 23.77 9.98
CA LEU A 171 2.89 22.57 9.15
C LEU A 171 2.97 21.29 9.98
N LEU A 172 3.90 21.21 10.93
CA LEU A 172 4.04 20.08 11.85
C LEU A 172 2.76 19.88 12.67
N VAL A 173 2.24 20.96 13.27
CA VAL A 173 0.99 20.91 14.04
C VAL A 173 -0.19 20.48 13.16
N LYS A 174 -0.28 21.00 11.92
CA LYS A 174 -1.32 20.61 10.96
C LYS A 174 -1.23 19.13 10.59
N TYR A 175 -0.01 18.63 10.36
CA TYR A 175 0.24 17.22 10.05
C TYR A 175 -0.15 16.31 11.22
N LEU A 176 0.27 16.64 12.45
CA LEU A 176 -0.07 15.87 13.64
C LEU A 176 -1.60 15.81 13.85
N LYS A 177 -2.29 16.95 13.70
CA LYS A 177 -3.76 17.00 13.78
C LYS A 177 -4.43 16.15 12.71
N TRP A 178 -3.93 16.18 11.48
CA TRP A 178 -4.45 15.36 10.38
C TRP A 178 -4.24 13.86 10.63
N ASN A 179 -3.06 13.47 11.13
CA ASN A 179 -2.75 12.08 11.44
C ASN A 179 -3.67 11.52 12.54
N ILE A 180 -3.87 12.28 13.63
CA ILE A 180 -4.80 11.92 14.70
C ILE A 180 -6.25 11.82 14.19
N ALA A 181 -6.68 12.75 13.33
CA ALA A 181 -8.02 12.74 12.76
C ALA A 181 -8.29 11.52 11.85
N ILE A 182 -7.25 10.99 11.20
CA ILE A 182 -7.35 9.74 10.43
C ILE A 182 -7.46 8.53 11.35
N LEU A 183 -6.67 8.50 12.43
CA LEU A 183 -6.72 7.41 13.42
C LEU A 183 -8.07 7.31 14.14
N GLN A 184 -8.78 8.43 14.32
CA GLN A 184 -10.11 8.46 14.95
C GLN A 184 -11.28 8.11 14.01
N ARG A 185 -11.03 7.95 12.69
CA ARG A 185 -12.06 7.59 11.69
C ARG A 185 -12.14 6.08 11.40
N HIS A 186 -11.21 5.30 11.93
CA HIS A 186 -11.19 3.84 11.87
C HIS A 186 -11.44 3.26 13.27
#